data_AF-A0A5D4NLM8-F1
#
_entry.id   AF-A0A5D4NLM8-F1
#
_cell.length_a   1.000
_cell.length_b   1.000
_cell.length_c   1.000
_cell.angle_alpha   90.00
_cell.angle_beta   90.00
_cell.angle_gamma   90.00
#
_symmetry.space_group_name_H-M   'P 1'
#
loop_
_entity.id
_entity.type
_entity.pdbx_description
1 polymer ?
#
loop_
_entity_poly.entity_id
_entity_poly.type
_entity_poly.pdbx_seq_one_letter_code
_entity_poly.pdbx_strand_id
1 'polypeptide(L)'
;MNSLNYRFTDKELKTLLDSLIITVDTREQKNQHVLDYFRKKEVQYRIRTMKTGDYSALIPANPELGLNRDIFLNSLVERKNGVDELVESIKDRTRFENELIRASRSPFVLIVEDLEGYQKILKGEYRSRYKPESLLGSLKTFEARYNFSTVFISANTTGNYIYHHLLYAARECLKGGLI
;
A
#
# COMPACT_ATOMS: atom_id res chain seq x y z
N MET A 1 -7.84 -0.70 26.53
CA MET A 1 -8.71 -1.59 25.72
C MET A 1 -10.10 -1.00 25.74
N ASN A 2 -10.64 -0.62 24.58
CA ASN A 2 -12.04 -0.16 24.52
C ASN A 2 -12.96 -1.34 24.84
N SER A 3 -13.88 -1.13 25.78
CA SER A 3 -14.83 -2.12 26.29
C SER A 3 -16.09 -2.25 25.45
N LEU A 4 -16.20 -1.51 24.33
CA LEU A 4 -17.33 -1.50 23.40
C LEU A 4 -16.79 -1.48 21.97
N ASN A 5 -17.23 -2.44 21.15
CA ASN A 5 -16.84 -2.57 19.74
C ASN A 5 -18.10 -2.49 18.87
N TYR A 6 -18.07 -1.62 17.86
CA TYR A 6 -19.11 -1.55 16.84
C TYR A 6 -18.93 -2.75 15.89
N ARG A 7 -19.89 -3.66 15.83
CA ARG A 7 -19.79 -4.89 15.02
C ARG A 7 -20.81 -4.87 13.89
N PHE A 8 -20.30 -5.11 12.68
CA PHE A 8 -21.13 -5.38 11.52
C PHE A 8 -21.39 -6.88 11.40
N THR A 9 -22.60 -7.25 11.00
CA THR A 9 -22.90 -8.60 10.50
C THR A 9 -22.12 -8.87 9.21
N ASP A 10 -21.96 -10.13 8.81
CA ASP A 10 -21.25 -10.46 7.58
C ASP A 10 -21.90 -9.84 6.33
N LYS A 11 -23.23 -9.67 6.34
CA LYS A 11 -23.97 -9.01 5.26
C LYS A 11 -23.63 -7.52 5.18
N GLU A 12 -23.66 -6.81 6.31
CA GLU A 12 -23.34 -5.38 6.38
C GLU A 12 -21.86 -5.14 6.03
N LEU A 13 -20.97 -5.98 6.55
CA LEU A 13 -19.54 -5.95 6.21
C LEU A 13 -19.32 -6.11 4.70
N LYS A 14 -20.02 -7.06 4.07
CA LYS A 14 -19.95 -7.22 2.61
C LYS A 14 -20.42 -5.95 1.89
N THR A 15 -21.56 -5.37 2.30
CA THR A 15 -22.06 -4.12 1.72
C THR A 15 -21.07 -2.97 1.82
N LEU A 16 -20.39 -2.81 2.96
CA LEU A 16 -19.37 -1.78 3.15
C LEU A 16 -18.09 -2.03 2.34
N LEU A 17 -17.67 -3.28 2.22
CA LEU A 17 -16.46 -3.64 1.47
C LEU A 17 -16.68 -3.57 -0.05
N ASP A 18 -17.90 -3.88 -0.53
CA ASP A 18 -18.27 -3.74 -1.93
C ASP A 18 -18.29 -2.26 -2.39
N SER A 19 -18.48 -1.32 -1.46
CA SER A 19 -18.44 0.13 -1.73
C SER A 19 -17.05 0.77 -1.55
N LEU A 20 -16.02 -0.04 -1.26
CA LEU A 20 -14.66 0.44 -1.04
C LEU A 20 -14.09 1.11 -2.30
N ILE A 21 -13.56 2.33 -2.13
CA ILE A 21 -12.95 3.11 -3.19
C ILE A 21 -11.44 3.21 -2.95
N ILE A 22 -10.65 2.73 -3.91
CA ILE A 22 -9.20 2.91 -3.89
C ILE A 22 -8.86 4.39 -4.12
N THR A 23 -8.03 4.97 -3.26
CA THR A 23 -7.47 6.30 -3.48
C THR A 23 -6.09 6.16 -4.09
N VAL A 24 -5.86 6.83 -5.22
CA VAL A 24 -4.59 6.89 -5.95
C VAL A 24 -4.00 8.28 -5.80
N ASP A 25 -2.73 8.39 -5.39
CA ASP A 25 -2.04 9.66 -5.27
C ASP A 25 -1.88 10.35 -6.64
N THR A 26 -2.00 11.67 -6.67
CA THR A 26 -1.91 12.48 -7.90
C THR A 26 -0.52 12.47 -8.54
N ARG A 27 0.54 12.16 -7.78
CA ARG A 27 1.93 12.09 -8.28
C ARG A 27 2.25 10.75 -8.92
N GLU A 28 1.40 9.75 -8.74
CA GLU A 28 1.60 8.41 -9.28
C GLU A 28 1.17 8.34 -10.75
N GLN A 29 2.10 8.64 -11.65
CA GLN A 29 1.83 8.82 -13.09
C GLN A 29 2.10 7.59 -13.96
N LYS A 30 2.96 6.68 -13.53
CA LYS A 30 3.37 5.49 -14.31
C LYS A 30 2.71 4.21 -13.79
N ASN A 31 1.39 4.24 -13.69
CA ASN A 31 0.57 3.18 -13.10
C ASN A 31 -0.60 2.72 -14.01
N GLN A 32 -0.50 2.96 -15.32
CA GLN A 32 -1.59 2.66 -16.24
C GLN A 32 -2.09 1.21 -16.14
N HIS A 33 -1.19 0.24 -15.98
CA HIS A 33 -1.52 -1.18 -15.80
C HIS A 33 -2.29 -1.47 -14.50
N VAL A 34 -2.06 -0.68 -13.44
CA VAL A 34 -2.84 -0.74 -12.20
C VAL A 34 -4.26 -0.24 -12.45
N LEU A 35 -4.39 0.92 -13.11
CA LEU A 35 -5.69 1.51 -13.43
C LEU A 35 -6.48 0.66 -14.44
N ASP A 36 -5.80 0.01 -15.39
CA ASP A 36 -6.38 -0.94 -16.33
C ASP A 36 -6.96 -2.15 -15.59
N TYR A 37 -6.23 -2.68 -14.60
CA TYR A 37 -6.75 -3.73 -13.74
C TYR A 37 -7.99 -3.27 -12.98
N PHE A 38 -7.98 -2.08 -12.36
CA PHE A 38 -9.13 -1.56 -11.65
C PHE A 38 -10.35 -1.42 -12.56
N ARG A 39 -10.21 -0.85 -13.75
CA ARG A 39 -11.29 -0.76 -14.73
C ARG A 39 -11.80 -2.13 -15.16
N LYS A 40 -10.89 -3.07 -15.49
CA LYS A 40 -11.25 -4.43 -15.92
C LYS A 40 -12.01 -5.21 -14.84
N LYS A 41 -11.73 -4.94 -13.57
CA LYS A 41 -12.35 -5.61 -12.43
C LYS A 41 -13.45 -4.79 -11.75
N GLU A 42 -13.84 -3.66 -12.36
CA GLU A 42 -14.85 -2.74 -11.84
C GLU A 42 -14.54 -2.27 -10.40
N VAL A 43 -13.26 -2.21 -10.04
CA VAL A 43 -12.80 -1.67 -8.75
C VAL A 43 -12.95 -0.15 -8.82
N GLN A 44 -13.72 0.41 -7.89
CA GLN A 44 -13.87 1.85 -7.79
C GLN A 44 -12.56 2.48 -7.32
N TYR A 45 -12.14 3.53 -8.01
CA TYR A 45 -10.99 4.31 -7.60
C TYR A 45 -11.21 5.81 -7.84
N ARG A 46 -10.48 6.63 -7.08
CA ARG A 46 -10.42 8.07 -7.26
C ARG A 46 -8.98 8.55 -7.18
N ILE A 47 -8.68 9.63 -7.90
CA ILE A 47 -7.38 10.28 -7.86
C ILE A 47 -7.45 11.45 -6.87
N ARG A 48 -6.54 11.50 -5.90
CA ARG A 48 -6.47 12.57 -4.90
C ARG A 48 -5.06 12.70 -4.36
N THR A 49 -4.60 13.93 -4.12
CA THR A 49 -3.32 14.15 -3.44
C THR A 49 -3.32 13.55 -2.03
N MET A 50 -2.38 12.66 -1.75
CA MET A 50 -2.13 12.05 -0.45
C MET A 50 -0.87 12.68 0.17
N LYS A 51 -0.81 12.73 1.51
CA LYS A 51 0.39 13.22 2.21
C LYS A 51 1.53 12.20 2.18
N THR A 52 1.19 10.91 2.16
CA THR A 52 2.11 9.77 2.23
C THR A 52 1.49 8.58 1.52
N GLY A 53 2.31 7.76 0.85
CA GLY A 53 1.89 6.59 0.09
C GLY A 53 1.31 6.94 -1.28
N ASP A 54 1.32 5.95 -2.17
CA ASP A 54 0.79 6.06 -3.54
C ASP A 54 -0.65 5.56 -3.63
N TYR A 55 -1.02 4.59 -2.79
CA TYR A 55 -2.37 4.05 -2.74
C TYR A 55 -2.87 3.88 -1.31
N SER A 56 -4.17 4.07 -1.13
CA SER A 56 -4.92 3.73 0.08
C SER A 56 -6.37 3.45 -0.32
N ALA A 57 -7.29 3.38 0.64
CA ALA A 57 -8.70 3.18 0.36
C ALA A 57 -9.58 4.00 1.30
N LEU A 58 -10.86 4.08 0.96
CA LEU A 58 -11.90 4.57 1.84
C LEU A 58 -13.17 3.75 1.67
N ILE A 59 -14.04 3.86 2.66
CA ILE A 59 -15.42 3.41 2.58
C ILE A 59 -16.30 4.67 2.65
N PRO A 60 -17.18 4.90 1.66
CA PRO A 60 -18.03 6.09 1.66
C PRO A 60 -19.01 6.06 2.83
N ALA A 61 -19.53 7.23 3.21
CA ALA A 61 -20.61 7.31 4.17
C ALA A 61 -21.76 6.38 3.79
N ASN A 62 -22.29 5.66 4.77
CA ASN A 62 -23.46 4.79 4.65
C ASN A 62 -24.33 4.96 5.92
N PRO A 63 -25.24 5.95 5.94
CA PRO A 63 -26.08 6.24 7.10
C PRO A 63 -26.99 5.08 7.51
N GLU A 64 -27.40 4.22 6.57
CA GLU A 64 -28.21 3.03 6.86
C GLU A 64 -27.46 2.04 7.76
N LEU A 65 -26.13 2.01 7.65
CA LEU A 65 -25.23 1.20 8.48
C LEU A 65 -24.52 2.04 9.57
N GLY A 66 -25.04 3.22 9.89
CA GLY A 66 -24.52 4.08 10.95
C GLY A 66 -23.24 4.87 10.60
N LEU A 67 -22.78 4.83 9.35
CA LEU A 67 -21.60 5.56 8.90
C LEU A 67 -21.98 6.94 8.34
N ASN A 68 -21.88 7.98 9.16
CA ASN A 68 -22.29 9.34 8.77
C ASN A 68 -21.24 10.09 7.93
N ARG A 69 -20.04 9.55 7.75
CA ARG A 69 -18.94 10.17 7.01
C ARG A 69 -18.12 9.09 6.29
N ASP A 70 -17.38 9.52 5.27
CA ASP A 70 -16.35 8.69 4.65
C ASP A 70 -15.34 8.25 5.71
N ILE A 71 -15.02 6.97 5.68
CA ILE A 71 -13.99 6.37 6.52
C ILE A 71 -12.75 6.16 5.68
N PHE A 72 -11.67 6.80 6.07
CA PHE A 72 -10.39 6.69 5.38
C PHE A 72 -9.60 5.54 6.00
N LEU A 73 -9.19 4.58 5.18
CA LEU A 73 -8.41 3.45 5.66
C LEU A 73 -7.02 3.93 6.09
N ASN A 74 -6.65 3.63 7.32
CA ASN A 74 -5.28 3.86 7.80
C ASN A 74 -4.36 2.73 7.34
N SER A 75 -4.21 2.54 6.03
CA SER A 75 -3.30 1.56 5.42
C SER A 75 -2.78 2.12 4.11
N LEU A 76 -1.48 1.98 3.85
CA LEU A 76 -0.80 2.60 2.72
C LEU A 76 -0.06 1.57 1.87
N VAL A 77 -0.03 1.80 0.57
CA VAL A 77 0.87 1.12 -0.36
C VAL A 77 1.79 2.15 -0.98
N GLU A 78 3.08 1.91 -0.90
CA GLU A 78 4.11 2.62 -1.65
C GLU A 78 4.55 1.72 -2.82
N ARG A 79 4.69 2.28 -4.02
CA ARG A 79 5.10 1.55 -5.22
C ARG A 79 6.43 2.08 -5.72
N LYS A 80 7.27 1.14 -6.16
CA LYS A 80 8.47 1.39 -6.95
C LYS A 80 8.38 0.56 -8.23
N ASN A 81 8.73 1.15 -9.36
CA ASN A 81 8.63 0.52 -10.68
C ASN A 81 9.71 -0.56 -10.94
N GLY A 82 10.62 -0.78 -9.99
CA GLY A 82 11.63 -1.82 -10.06
C GLY A 82 12.76 -1.63 -9.03
N VAL A 83 13.73 -2.54 -9.06
CA VAL A 83 14.88 -2.51 -8.12
C VAL A 83 15.70 -1.24 -8.27
N ASP A 84 15.91 -0.75 -9.50
CA ASP A 84 16.68 0.48 -9.74
C ASP A 84 16.13 1.68 -8.95
N GLU A 85 14.80 1.87 -8.95
CA GLU A 85 14.16 2.96 -8.21
C GLU A 85 14.25 2.77 -6.70
N LEU A 86 14.15 1.52 -6.23
CA LEU A 86 14.38 1.18 -4.82
C LEU A 86 15.81 1.55 -4.39
N VAL A 87 16.82 1.22 -5.19
CA VAL A 87 18.22 1.51 -4.88
C VAL A 87 18.46 3.01 -4.80
N GLU A 88 17.90 3.78 -5.74
CA GLU A 88 18.02 5.25 -5.72
C GLU A 88 17.33 5.86 -4.50
N SER A 89 16.18 5.31 -4.08
CA SER A 89 15.52 5.73 -2.84
C SER A 89 16.39 5.45 -1.61
N ILE A 90 16.99 4.27 -1.51
CA ILE A 90 17.86 3.90 -0.38
C ILE A 90 19.15 4.73 -0.35
N LYS A 91 19.67 5.14 -1.51
CA LYS A 91 20.82 6.05 -1.62
C LYS A 91 20.52 7.43 -1.07
N ASP A 92 19.33 7.96 -1.36
CA ASP A 92 18.85 9.21 -0.77
C ASP A 92 18.28 8.97 0.63
N ARG A 93 19.18 8.55 1.52
CA ARG A 93 18.84 7.96 2.81
C ARG A 93 17.96 8.86 3.65
N THR A 94 18.30 10.14 3.76
CA THR A 94 17.57 11.11 4.59
C THR A 94 16.15 11.33 4.06
N ARG A 95 15.98 11.48 2.73
CA ARG A 95 14.65 11.66 2.14
C ARG A 95 13.80 10.42 2.34
N PHE A 96 14.34 9.24 2.06
CA PHE A 96 13.62 7.98 2.18
C PHE A 96 13.25 7.68 3.63
N GLU A 97 14.16 7.91 4.58
CA GLU A 97 13.88 7.73 6.01
C GLU A 97 12.76 8.66 6.50
N ASN A 98 12.72 9.91 6.01
CA ASN A 98 11.61 10.83 6.28
C ASN A 98 10.27 10.35 5.69
N GLU A 99 10.27 9.73 4.51
CA GLU A 99 9.09 9.09 3.92
C GLU A 99 8.60 7.93 4.78
N LEU A 100 9.51 7.06 5.23
CA LEU A 100 9.21 5.93 6.10
C LEU A 100 8.68 6.36 7.48
N ILE A 101 9.23 7.41 8.09
CA ILE A 101 8.73 7.98 9.36
C ILE A 101 7.28 8.47 9.22
N ARG A 102 6.94 9.05 8.06
CA ARG A 102 5.54 9.48 7.81
C ARG A 102 4.64 8.28 7.57
N ALA A 103 5.12 7.24 6.88
CA ALA A 103 4.36 6.05 6.53
C ALA A 103 4.13 5.13 7.74
N SER A 104 5.10 5.02 8.66
CA SER A 104 5.04 4.12 9.83
C SER A 104 3.96 4.44 10.87
N ARG A 105 3.25 5.56 10.70
CA ARG A 105 2.04 5.88 11.47
C ARG A 105 0.82 5.06 11.04
N SER A 106 0.95 4.35 9.92
CA SER A 106 -0.05 3.50 9.31
C SER A 106 0.60 2.17 8.96
N PRO A 107 -0.11 1.02 9.05
CA PRO A 107 0.27 -0.17 8.32
C PRO A 107 0.62 0.18 6.87
N PHE A 108 1.82 -0.19 6.42
CA PHE A 108 2.22 0.05 5.04
C PHE A 108 3.02 -1.10 4.45
N VAL A 109 2.95 -1.21 3.12
CA VAL A 109 3.68 -2.18 2.31
C VAL A 109 4.39 -1.46 1.18
N LEU A 110 5.61 -1.91 0.86
CA LEU A 110 6.39 -1.42 -0.26
C LEU A 110 6.35 -2.44 -1.39
N ILE A 111 5.72 -2.09 -2.51
CA ILE A 111 5.72 -2.91 -3.73
C ILE A 111 6.90 -2.49 -4.60
N VAL A 112 7.65 -3.48 -5.06
CA VAL A 112 8.67 -3.31 -6.09
C VAL A 112 8.24 -4.15 -7.30
N GLU A 113 8.01 -3.50 -8.43
CA GLU A 113 7.56 -4.16 -9.67
C GLU A 113 8.70 -4.84 -10.43
N ASP A 114 9.37 -5.75 -9.75
CA ASP A 114 10.42 -6.59 -10.30
C ASP A 114 10.31 -7.98 -9.69
N LEU A 115 9.78 -8.95 -10.46
CA LEU A 115 9.51 -10.30 -9.97
C LEU A 115 10.78 -10.99 -9.46
N GLU A 116 11.92 -10.72 -10.09
CA GLU A 116 13.23 -11.24 -9.70
C GLU A 116 13.99 -10.24 -8.81
N GLY A 117 13.32 -9.22 -8.29
CA GLY A 117 13.97 -8.07 -7.69
C GLY A 117 14.82 -8.42 -6.47
N TYR A 118 14.37 -9.38 -5.65
CA TYR A 118 15.18 -9.87 -4.54
C TYR A 118 16.46 -10.56 -5.04
N GLN A 119 16.37 -11.42 -6.05
CA GLN A 119 17.51 -12.09 -6.67
C GLN A 119 18.48 -11.09 -7.31
N LYS A 120 17.96 -10.06 -7.97
CA LYS A 120 18.77 -8.99 -8.54
C LYS A 120 19.52 -8.20 -7.47
N ILE A 121 18.89 -7.93 -6.32
CA ILE A 121 19.56 -7.30 -5.17
C ILE A 121 20.76 -8.15 -4.74
N LEU A 122 20.59 -9.47 -4.59
CA LEU A 122 21.67 -10.37 -4.16
C LEU A 122 22.84 -10.40 -5.15
N LYS A 123 22.54 -10.37 -6.45
CA LYS A 123 23.54 -10.47 -7.52
C LYS A 123 24.16 -9.12 -7.91
N GLY A 124 23.61 -8.00 -7.44
CA GLY A 124 24.01 -6.67 -7.91
C GLY A 124 23.52 -6.33 -9.31
N GLU A 125 22.42 -6.95 -9.76
CA GLU A 125 21.85 -6.76 -11.11
C GLU A 125 20.93 -5.53 -11.15
N TYR A 126 21.51 -4.36 -10.92
CA TYR A 126 20.88 -3.05 -11.01
C TYR A 126 21.91 -2.01 -11.46
N ARG A 127 21.48 -0.85 -11.97
CA ARG A 127 22.35 0.15 -12.61
C ARG A 127 23.35 0.78 -11.65
N SER A 128 22.93 0.97 -10.40
CA SER A 128 23.74 1.58 -9.36
C SER A 128 24.90 0.67 -8.95
N ARG A 129 26.04 1.26 -8.58
CA ARG A 129 27.19 0.53 -7.99
C ARG A 129 27.05 0.31 -6.48
N TYR A 130 25.84 0.47 -5.93
CA TYR A 130 25.60 0.22 -4.53
C TYR A 130 25.93 -1.24 -4.20
N LYS A 131 26.72 -1.48 -3.15
CA LYS A 131 27.14 -2.83 -2.80
C LYS A 131 25.94 -3.72 -2.42
N PRO A 132 25.75 -4.91 -3.03
CA PRO A 132 24.60 -5.80 -2.78
C PRO A 132 24.29 -6.04 -1.30
N GLU A 133 25.31 -6.39 -0.51
CA GLU A 133 25.15 -6.69 0.92
C GLU A 133 24.73 -5.44 1.71
N SER A 134 25.24 -4.26 1.34
CA SER A 134 24.86 -3.00 1.95
C SER A 134 23.43 -2.59 1.58
N LEU A 135 23.00 -2.89 0.34
CA LEU A 135 21.64 -2.59 -0.14
C LEU A 135 20.63 -3.44 0.62
N LEU A 136 20.87 -4.75 0.65
CA LEU A 136 20.04 -5.69 1.40
C LEU A 136 20.01 -5.34 2.89
N GLY A 137 21.17 -5.06 3.49
CA GLY A 137 21.27 -4.65 4.89
C GLY A 137 20.46 -3.39 5.19
N SER A 138 20.50 -2.39 4.31
CA SER A 138 19.68 -1.19 4.45
C SER A 138 18.18 -1.48 4.34
N LEU A 139 17.77 -2.24 3.32
CA LEU A 139 16.36 -2.61 3.13
C LEU A 139 15.80 -3.34 4.36
N LYS A 140 16.52 -4.36 4.85
CA LYS A 140 16.09 -5.14 6.03
C LYS A 140 16.11 -4.33 7.32
N THR A 141 17.07 -3.41 7.47
CA THR A 141 17.08 -2.47 8.59
C THR A 141 15.84 -1.58 8.56
N PHE A 142 15.45 -1.08 7.38
CA PHE A 142 14.27 -0.23 7.25
C PHE A 142 12.97 -0.99 7.49
N GLU A 143 12.81 -2.20 6.94
CA GLU A 143 11.65 -3.05 7.20
C GLU A 143 11.46 -3.28 8.70
N ALA A 144 12.54 -3.64 9.42
CA ALA A 144 12.50 -3.88 10.86
C ALA A 144 12.23 -2.59 11.66
N ARG A 145 12.87 -1.47 11.31
CA ARG A 145 12.78 -0.20 12.04
C ARG A 145 11.41 0.47 11.87
N TYR A 146 10.83 0.40 10.69
CA TYR A 146 9.58 1.09 10.33
C TYR A 146 8.38 0.17 10.23
N ASN A 147 8.56 -1.13 10.51
CA ASN A 147 7.51 -2.14 10.56
C ASN A 147 6.70 -2.23 9.25
N PHE A 148 7.40 -2.42 8.13
CA PHE A 148 6.79 -2.70 6.84
C PHE A 148 7.42 -3.92 6.18
N SER A 149 6.74 -4.44 5.16
CA SER A 149 7.26 -5.50 4.30
C SER A 149 7.44 -5.00 2.88
N THR A 150 8.51 -5.46 2.23
CA THR A 150 8.72 -5.28 0.79
C THR A 150 8.26 -6.52 0.04
N VAL A 151 7.51 -6.33 -1.03
CA VAL A 151 7.09 -7.41 -1.93
C VAL A 151 7.62 -7.16 -3.34
N PHE A 152 8.14 -8.22 -3.94
CA PHE A 152 8.67 -8.22 -5.31
C PHE A 152 7.67 -8.96 -6.20
N ILE A 153 7.03 -8.25 -7.11
CA ILE A 153 5.96 -8.79 -7.94
C ILE A 153 6.09 -8.32 -9.39
N SER A 154 5.44 -9.02 -10.32
CA SER A 154 5.35 -8.53 -11.70
C SER A 154 4.35 -7.37 -11.77
N ALA A 155 4.65 -6.35 -12.57
CA ALA A 155 3.79 -5.18 -12.76
C ALA A 155 2.34 -5.56 -13.12
N ASN A 156 2.13 -6.60 -13.93
CA ASN A 156 0.80 -7.06 -14.32
C ASN A 156 -0.07 -7.59 -13.15
N THR A 157 0.54 -7.90 -11.99
CA THR A 157 -0.15 -8.35 -10.78
C THR A 157 -0.38 -7.23 -9.76
N THR A 158 0.26 -6.07 -9.92
CA THR A 158 0.22 -4.98 -8.93
C THR A 158 -1.19 -4.48 -8.64
N GLY A 159 -2.04 -4.31 -9.66
CA GLY A 159 -3.42 -3.87 -9.44
C GLY A 159 -4.23 -4.85 -8.59
N ASN A 160 -4.03 -6.15 -8.80
CA ASN A 160 -4.65 -7.20 -7.98
C ASN A 160 -4.16 -7.12 -6.54
N TYR A 161 -2.84 -7.02 -6.35
CA TYR A 161 -2.23 -6.92 -5.03
C TYR A 161 -2.77 -5.71 -4.26
N ILE A 162 -2.75 -4.52 -4.86
CA ILE A 162 -3.21 -3.28 -4.21
C ILE A 162 -4.66 -3.41 -3.75
N TYR A 163 -5.55 -3.86 -4.65
CA TYR A 163 -6.97 -4.01 -4.33
C TYR A 163 -7.19 -4.96 -3.15
N HIS A 164 -6.64 -6.17 -3.21
CA HIS A 164 -6.87 -7.16 -2.17
C HIS A 164 -6.17 -6.83 -0.85
N HIS A 165 -4.95 -6.26 -0.90
CA HIS A 165 -4.26 -5.80 0.29
C HIS A 165 -5.12 -4.80 1.07
N LEU A 166 -5.64 -3.77 0.39
CA LEU A 166 -6.45 -2.73 1.01
C LEU A 166 -7.86 -3.23 1.40
N LEU A 167 -8.48 -4.08 0.59
CA LEU A 167 -9.78 -4.69 0.89
C LEU A 167 -9.73 -5.52 2.17
N TYR A 168 -8.73 -6.38 2.31
CA TYR A 168 -8.61 -7.24 3.49
C TYR A 168 -8.10 -6.47 4.71
N ALA A 169 -7.27 -5.44 4.53
CA ALA A 169 -6.94 -4.50 5.61
C ALA A 169 -8.20 -3.80 6.15
N ALA A 170 -9.05 -3.25 5.28
CA ALA A 170 -10.32 -2.64 5.67
C ALA A 170 -11.25 -3.65 6.38
N ARG A 171 -11.33 -4.87 5.87
CA ARG A 171 -12.13 -5.94 6.47
C ARG A 171 -11.71 -6.24 7.91
N GLU A 172 -10.41 -6.37 8.18
CA GLU A 172 -9.93 -6.66 9.53
C GLU A 172 -10.15 -5.50 10.49
N CYS A 173 -10.01 -4.24 10.04
CA CYS A 173 -10.37 -3.07 10.84
C CYS A 173 -11.86 -3.11 11.24
N LEU A 174 -12.76 -3.29 10.26
CA LEU A 174 -14.20 -3.34 10.50
C LEU A 174 -14.61 -4.53 11.40
N LYS A 175 -13.99 -5.70 11.24
CA LYS A 175 -14.24 -6.86 12.10
C LYS A 175 -13.75 -6.67 13.53
N GLY A 176 -12.63 -5.96 13.70
CA GLY A 176 -12.10 -5.58 15.01
C GLY A 176 -12.93 -4.51 15.72
N GLY A 177 -13.91 -3.90 15.04
CA GLY A 177 -14.65 -2.74 15.54
C GLY A 177 -13.80 -1.47 15.60
N LEU A 178 -12.71 -1.43 14.83
CA LEU A 178 -11.85 -0.26 14.66
C LEU A 178 -12.45 0.56 13.51
N ILE A 179 -13.20 1.59 13.88
CA ILE A 179 -13.85 2.55 12.98
C ILE A 179 -13.34 3.96 13.31
#